data_AF-A0A0K8QVM2-F1
#
_entry.id   AF-A0A0K8QVM2-F1
#
_cell.length_a   1.000
_cell.length_b   1.000
_cell.length_c   1.000
_cell.angle_alpha   90.00
_cell.angle_beta   90.00
_cell.angle_gamma   90.00
#
_symmetry.space_group_name_H-M   'P 1'
#
loop_
_entity.id
_entity.type
_entity.pdbx_description
1 polymer ?
#
loop_
_entity_poly.entity_id
_entity_poly.type
_entity_poly.pdbx_seq_one_letter_code
_entity_poly.pdbx_strand_id
1 'polypeptide(L)'
;MGIHILNSCDVKVYQNTFVNSTATFARSERSAQGDHFGWHPSSGPDVDERDGHIFVNNLMYGEAGFHRPHLFVWQRDFLCERLDEPQFDELDHNVYALASRGDSPLILWSPLKVQGCIAEMNSPVNLNQLLPKFSGNSKLYQGYNVFQSLELKRLSLLESFPGNGHASKMPESISKILNRPKKDNPYIGAFPSVR
;
A
#
# COMPACT_ATOMS: atom_id res chain seq x y z
N MET A 1 -7.04 9.04 5.87
CA MET A 1 -7.07 7.63 5.44
C MET A 1 -7.45 7.66 3.97
N GLY A 2 -6.71 6.98 3.10
CA GLY A 2 -6.91 7.05 1.65
C GLY A 2 -7.77 5.90 1.15
N ILE A 3 -7.35 4.66 1.42
CA ILE A 3 -8.13 3.45 1.20
C ILE A 3 -8.19 2.61 2.47
N HIS A 4 -9.28 1.87 2.65
CA HIS A 4 -9.44 0.91 3.71
C HIS A 4 -10.04 -0.37 3.13
N ILE A 5 -9.17 -1.35 2.91
CA ILE A 5 -9.52 -2.68 2.43
C ILE A 5 -9.73 -3.54 3.67
N LEU A 6 -10.99 -3.76 4.04
CA LEU A 6 -11.37 -4.51 5.23
C LEU A 6 -12.09 -5.79 4.83
N ASN A 7 -11.60 -6.94 5.29
CA ASN A 7 -12.21 -8.25 5.07
C ASN A 7 -12.55 -8.53 3.59
N SER A 8 -11.62 -8.20 2.71
CA SER A 8 -11.71 -8.41 1.27
C SER A 8 -10.63 -9.40 0.81
N CYS A 9 -10.71 -9.87 -0.43
CA CYS A 9 -9.70 -10.69 -1.10
C CYS A 9 -9.36 -10.07 -2.47
N ASP A 10 -8.21 -10.41 -3.04
CA ASP A 10 -7.83 -10.11 -4.43
C ASP A 10 -7.89 -8.64 -4.86
N VAL A 11 -7.77 -7.70 -3.91
CA VAL A 11 -7.80 -6.27 -4.20
C VAL A 11 -6.50 -5.84 -4.88
N LYS A 12 -6.65 -5.22 -6.05
CA LYS A 12 -5.56 -4.81 -6.94
C LYS A 12 -5.42 -3.29 -6.97
N VAL A 13 -4.43 -2.77 -6.26
CA VAL A 13 -4.18 -1.33 -6.11
C VAL A 13 -2.90 -0.94 -6.85
N TYR A 14 -3.09 -0.33 -8.02
CA TYR A 14 -1.99 0.10 -8.86
C TYR A 14 -2.00 1.61 -9.08
N GLN A 15 -0.82 2.23 -9.07
CA GLN A 15 -0.62 3.61 -9.55
C GLN A 15 -1.57 4.66 -8.94
N ASN A 16 -1.73 4.63 -7.62
CA ASN A 16 -2.46 5.66 -6.89
C ASN A 16 -1.48 6.64 -6.24
N THR A 17 -1.89 7.90 -6.08
CA THR A 17 -1.19 8.89 -5.26
C THR A 17 -1.96 9.12 -3.97
N PHE A 18 -1.35 8.75 -2.84
CA PHE A 18 -1.87 8.97 -1.51
C PHE A 18 -1.16 10.17 -0.89
N VAL A 19 -1.87 11.28 -0.71
CA VAL A 19 -1.36 12.48 -0.05
C VAL A 19 -1.87 12.51 1.39
N ASN A 20 -0.96 12.55 2.37
CA ASN A 20 -1.25 12.58 3.81
C ASN A 20 -2.28 11.52 4.22
N SER A 21 -2.13 10.33 3.66
CA SER A 21 -3.15 9.29 3.74
C SER A 21 -2.52 7.92 3.93
N THR A 22 -3.03 7.19 4.91
CA THR A 22 -2.75 5.78 5.12
C THR A 22 -3.54 4.93 4.13
N ALA A 23 -2.87 3.99 3.45
CA ALA A 23 -3.49 2.84 2.81
C ALA A 23 -3.58 1.70 3.84
N THR A 24 -4.78 1.21 4.11
CA THR A 24 -5.01 0.18 5.12
C THR A 24 -5.52 -1.10 4.48
N PHE A 25 -4.93 -2.23 4.85
CA PHE A 25 -5.38 -3.58 4.54
C PHE A 25 -5.56 -4.34 5.85
N ALA A 26 -6.78 -4.78 6.12
CA ALA A 26 -7.18 -5.28 7.42
C ALA A 26 -8.04 -6.54 7.29
N ARG A 27 -7.73 -7.56 8.10
CA ARG A 27 -8.61 -8.72 8.30
C ARG A 27 -8.97 -8.90 9.76
N SER A 28 -10.24 -9.19 10.00
CA SER A 28 -10.81 -9.52 11.31
C SER A 28 -11.46 -10.89 11.30
N GLU A 29 -11.95 -11.31 12.47
CA GLU A 29 -12.61 -12.59 12.71
C GLU A 29 -14.04 -12.68 12.17
N ARG A 30 -14.58 -11.55 11.69
CA ARG A 30 -15.98 -11.47 11.26
C ARG A 30 -16.23 -12.52 10.18
N SER A 31 -17.19 -13.41 10.37
CA SER A 31 -17.54 -14.50 9.45
C SER A 31 -19.06 -14.61 9.30
N ALA A 32 -19.54 -15.44 8.36
CA ALA A 32 -20.97 -15.66 8.17
C ALA A 32 -21.59 -16.47 9.32
N GLN A 33 -20.77 -17.21 10.05
CA GLN A 33 -21.18 -18.04 11.17
C GLN A 33 -21.29 -17.19 12.43
N GLY A 34 -22.49 -17.12 13.00
CA GLY A 34 -22.75 -16.37 14.24
C GLY A 34 -22.88 -14.85 14.09
N ASP A 35 -22.92 -14.32 12.86
CA ASP A 35 -23.28 -12.91 12.62
C ASP A 35 -24.82 -12.76 12.64
N HIS A 36 -25.32 -11.89 13.50
CA HIS A 36 -26.74 -11.52 13.56
C HIS A 36 -27.25 -10.89 12.25
N PHE A 37 -26.34 -10.44 11.36
CA PHE A 37 -26.60 -9.91 10.03
C PHE A 37 -25.99 -10.79 8.92
N GLY A 38 -26.08 -12.11 9.09
CA GLY A 38 -25.37 -13.16 8.35
C GLY A 38 -25.44 -13.18 6.80
N TRP A 39 -26.17 -12.28 6.14
CA TRP A 39 -26.13 -12.12 4.69
C TRP A 39 -24.93 -11.28 4.20
N HIS A 40 -24.43 -10.36 5.03
CA HIS A 40 -23.29 -9.53 4.69
C HIS A 40 -21.97 -10.31 4.57
N PRO A 41 -21.66 -11.26 5.48
CA PRO A 41 -20.43 -12.03 5.37
C PRO A 41 -20.57 -13.25 4.46
N SER A 42 -21.78 -13.68 4.11
CA SER A 42 -21.99 -14.86 3.25
C SER A 42 -21.74 -14.63 1.77
N SER A 43 -21.56 -13.36 1.36
CA SER A 43 -21.25 -12.97 -0.03
C SER A 43 -19.82 -12.48 -0.22
N GLY A 44 -19.05 -12.36 0.87
CA GLY A 44 -17.64 -12.00 0.85
C GLY A 44 -16.74 -13.20 1.15
N PRO A 45 -15.41 -13.02 1.11
CA PRO A 45 -14.47 -14.09 1.41
C PRO A 45 -14.57 -14.54 2.87
N ASP A 46 -14.39 -15.85 3.08
CA ASP A 46 -14.19 -16.41 4.40
C ASP A 46 -12.91 -15.85 5.05
N VAL A 47 -12.74 -16.08 6.36
CA VAL A 47 -11.68 -15.43 7.14
C VAL A 47 -10.28 -15.78 6.61
N ASP A 48 -10.10 -17.02 6.16
CA ASP A 48 -8.87 -17.57 5.58
C ASP A 48 -8.70 -17.25 4.09
N GLU A 49 -9.72 -16.71 3.42
CA GLU A 49 -9.67 -16.32 1.99
C GLU A 49 -9.32 -14.84 1.79
N ARG A 50 -9.03 -14.09 2.86
CA ARG A 50 -8.75 -12.63 2.84
C ARG A 50 -7.29 -12.34 2.52
N ASP A 51 -6.88 -12.75 1.34
CA ASP A 51 -5.52 -12.59 0.83
C ASP A 51 -5.51 -12.22 -0.67
N GLY A 52 -4.41 -12.47 -1.37
CA GLY A 52 -4.28 -12.20 -2.81
C GLY A 52 -4.12 -10.72 -3.18
N HIS A 53 -3.88 -9.83 -2.20
CA HIS A 53 -3.81 -8.40 -2.47
C HIS A 53 -2.57 -8.02 -3.28
N ILE A 54 -2.72 -7.01 -4.14
CA ILE A 54 -1.63 -6.40 -4.88
C ILE A 54 -1.57 -4.90 -4.60
N PHE A 55 -0.39 -4.40 -4.24
CA PHE A 55 -0.14 -2.98 -3.99
C PHE A 55 1.16 -2.55 -4.69
N VAL A 56 1.06 -1.98 -5.89
CA VAL A 56 2.21 -1.74 -6.78
C VAL A 56 2.19 -0.37 -7.46
N ASN A 57 3.36 0.23 -7.66
CA ASN A 57 3.53 1.53 -8.34
C ASN A 57 2.81 2.72 -7.69
N ASN A 58 2.43 2.62 -6.42
CA ASN A 58 1.75 3.70 -5.72
C ASN A 58 2.76 4.72 -5.18
N LEU A 59 2.34 5.99 -5.13
CA LEU A 59 3.06 7.07 -4.45
C LEU A 59 2.39 7.34 -3.11
N MET A 60 3.17 7.23 -2.05
CA MET A 60 2.76 7.47 -0.66
C MET A 60 3.46 8.74 -0.17
N TYR A 61 2.78 9.89 -0.26
CA TYR A 61 3.34 11.18 0.14
C TYR A 61 2.84 11.63 1.52
N GLY A 62 3.75 12.12 2.36
CA GLY A 62 3.43 12.74 3.66
C GLY A 62 4.14 14.09 3.84
N GLU A 63 3.38 15.13 4.18
CA GLU A 63 3.89 16.42 4.61
C GLU A 63 4.47 16.35 6.04
N ALA A 64 5.15 17.40 6.49
CA ALA A 64 5.86 17.43 7.77
C ALA A 64 4.96 17.18 9.00
N GLY A 65 3.65 17.47 8.90
CA GLY A 65 2.66 17.22 9.96
C GLY A 65 1.93 15.87 9.86
N PHE A 66 2.32 14.98 8.93
CA PHE A 66 1.66 13.70 8.77
C PHE A 66 2.24 12.65 9.74
N HIS A 67 1.50 12.37 10.82
CA HIS A 67 1.92 11.48 11.93
C HIS A 67 1.17 10.15 11.95
N ARG A 68 1.06 9.50 10.78
CA ARG A 68 0.43 8.18 10.64
C ARG A 68 1.29 7.31 9.71
N PRO A 69 1.19 5.98 9.80
CA PRO A 69 1.82 5.12 8.80
C PRO A 69 1.24 5.41 7.41
N HIS A 70 2.08 5.29 6.40
CA HIS A 70 1.66 5.32 5.00
C HIS A 70 0.96 4.02 4.63
N LEU A 71 1.50 2.89 5.09
CA LEU A 71 0.90 1.58 4.89
C LEU A 71 0.59 0.95 6.25
N PHE A 72 -0.66 0.53 6.44
CA PHE A 72 -1.08 -0.20 7.62
C PHE A 72 -1.68 -1.55 7.22
N VAL A 73 -0.93 -2.61 7.44
CA VAL A 73 -1.39 -3.99 7.26
C VAL A 73 -1.65 -4.59 8.63
N TRP A 74 -2.88 -5.00 8.87
CA TRP A 74 -3.34 -5.39 10.19
C TRP A 74 -4.16 -6.68 10.16
N GLN A 75 -4.04 -7.46 11.23
CA GLN A 75 -5.05 -8.44 11.61
C GLN A 75 -5.16 -8.51 13.13
N ARG A 76 -6.26 -9.09 13.63
CA ARG A 76 -6.35 -9.43 15.05
C ARG A 76 -5.27 -10.44 15.45
N ASP A 77 -4.72 -10.23 16.64
CA ASP A 77 -3.65 -11.03 17.24
C ASP A 77 -3.95 -12.53 17.27
N PHE A 78 -5.13 -12.95 17.73
CA PHE A 78 -5.49 -14.37 17.80
C PHE A 78 -5.64 -15.04 16.43
N LEU A 79 -5.85 -14.26 15.36
CA LEU A 79 -5.87 -14.83 14.01
C LEU A 79 -4.47 -15.26 13.57
N CYS A 80 -3.40 -14.73 14.17
CA CYS A 80 -2.03 -15.03 13.77
C CYS A 80 -1.55 -16.43 14.10
N GLU A 81 -2.24 -17.13 15.00
CA GLU A 81 -1.95 -18.54 15.27
C GLU A 81 -2.43 -19.44 14.13
N ARG A 82 -3.42 -18.99 13.35
CA ARG A 82 -4.03 -19.74 12.25
C ARG A 82 -3.71 -19.17 10.86
N LEU A 83 -3.56 -17.85 10.77
CA LEU A 83 -3.28 -17.09 9.57
C LEU A 83 -1.97 -16.33 9.77
N ASP A 84 -0.87 -17.06 9.70
CA ASP A 84 0.49 -16.52 9.88
C ASP A 84 1.13 -16.06 8.56
N GLU A 85 0.45 -16.28 7.43
CA GLU A 85 0.89 -15.82 6.12
C GLU A 85 0.39 -14.39 5.78
N PRO A 86 1.21 -13.59 5.07
CA PRO A 86 0.84 -12.27 4.55
C PRO A 86 -0.44 -12.25 3.69
N GLN A 87 -1.20 -11.15 3.76
CA GLN A 87 -2.42 -10.93 2.96
C GLN A 87 -2.14 -10.51 1.50
N PHE A 88 -0.87 -10.54 1.06
CA PHE A 88 -0.43 -9.99 -0.22
C PHE A 88 0.23 -11.03 -1.11
N ASP A 89 -0.15 -11.02 -2.38
CA ASP A 89 0.58 -11.69 -3.45
C ASP A 89 1.76 -10.86 -3.92
N GLU A 90 1.56 -9.55 -4.06
CA GLU A 90 2.59 -8.62 -4.52
C GLU A 90 2.49 -7.27 -3.81
N LEU A 91 3.62 -6.81 -3.29
CA LEU A 91 3.76 -5.49 -2.70
C LEU A 91 5.15 -5.00 -3.07
N ASP A 92 5.25 -4.17 -4.10
CA ASP A 92 6.56 -3.71 -4.58
C ASP A 92 6.46 -2.45 -5.44
N HIS A 93 7.61 -1.84 -5.76
CA HIS A 93 7.71 -0.65 -6.60
C HIS A 93 6.87 0.54 -6.09
N ASN A 94 6.58 0.59 -4.79
CA ASN A 94 5.90 1.73 -4.19
C ASN A 94 6.94 2.76 -3.75
N VAL A 95 6.61 4.03 -3.95
CA VAL A 95 7.47 5.14 -3.55
C VAL A 95 6.86 5.81 -2.34
N TYR A 96 7.62 5.87 -1.26
CA TYR A 96 7.30 6.63 -0.07
C TYR A 96 8.09 7.94 -0.11
N ALA A 97 7.41 9.08 -0.04
CA ALA A 97 8.03 10.38 -0.08
C ALA A 97 7.56 11.23 1.09
N LEU A 98 8.50 11.68 1.92
CA LEU A 98 8.21 12.44 3.13
C LEU A 98 8.84 13.83 3.02
N ALA A 99 8.10 14.87 3.37
CA ALA A 99 8.69 16.20 3.53
C ALA A 99 9.71 16.22 4.68
N SER A 100 9.37 15.56 5.79
CA SER A 100 10.29 15.29 6.91
C SER A 100 9.95 13.96 7.57
N ARG A 101 10.92 13.38 8.29
CA ARG A 101 10.67 12.19 9.10
C ARG A 101 10.07 12.60 10.45
N GLY A 102 8.89 12.08 10.77
CA GLY A 102 8.33 12.13 12.12
C GLY A 102 8.56 10.82 12.88
N ASP A 103 8.04 10.75 14.11
CA ASP A 103 8.22 9.61 15.02
C ASP A 103 7.33 8.41 14.68
N SER A 104 6.29 8.60 13.86
CA SER A 104 5.39 7.51 13.46
C SER A 104 6.06 6.54 12.50
N PRO A 105 5.86 5.22 12.64
CA PRO A 105 6.41 4.25 11.69
C PRO A 105 5.87 4.48 10.29
N LEU A 106 6.68 4.15 9.28
CA LEU A 106 6.28 4.27 7.87
C LEU A 106 5.27 3.18 7.49
N ILE A 107 5.53 1.97 7.98
CA ILE A 107 4.74 0.77 7.71
C ILE A 107 4.45 0.11 9.06
N LEU A 108 3.18 -0.21 9.29
CA LEU A 108 2.74 -1.14 10.31
C LEU A 108 2.37 -2.45 9.62
N TRP A 109 2.89 -3.57 10.12
CA TRP A 109 2.77 -4.85 9.43
C TRP A 109 2.35 -6.01 10.33
N SER A 110 1.38 -6.78 9.85
CA SER A 110 0.85 -7.99 10.45
C SER A 110 0.39 -8.94 9.32
N PRO A 111 0.50 -10.27 9.44
CA PRO A 111 0.97 -11.01 10.62
C PRO A 111 2.48 -11.08 10.74
N LEU A 112 2.97 -11.19 11.98
CA LEU A 112 4.35 -11.56 12.32
C LEU A 112 4.39 -12.38 13.62
N LYS A 113 5.37 -13.28 13.73
CA LYS A 113 5.61 -14.11 14.92
C LYS A 113 6.34 -13.32 16.01
N VAL A 114 5.70 -12.25 16.48
CA VAL A 114 6.16 -11.34 17.55
C VAL A 114 5.00 -11.06 18.52
N GLN A 115 5.30 -10.48 19.70
CA GLN A 115 4.27 -10.09 20.66
C GLN A 115 3.28 -9.10 20.02
N GLY A 116 1.98 -9.38 20.15
CA GLY A 116 0.92 -8.56 19.54
C GLY A 116 0.76 -8.73 18.03
N CYS A 117 1.52 -9.63 17.40
CA CYS A 117 1.45 -9.96 15.98
C CYS A 117 1.64 -8.77 15.01
N ILE A 118 2.30 -7.71 15.46
CA ILE A 118 2.50 -6.52 14.65
C ILE A 118 3.92 -6.00 14.84
N ALA A 119 4.55 -5.55 13.76
CA ALA A 119 5.81 -4.84 13.82
C ALA A 119 5.72 -3.49 13.13
N GLU A 120 6.53 -2.58 13.65
CA GLU A 120 6.73 -1.24 13.13
C GLU A 120 7.97 -1.21 12.24
N MET A 121 7.87 -0.55 11.09
CA MET A 121 8.98 -0.43 10.15
C MET A 121 9.12 1.02 9.70
N ASN A 122 10.36 1.50 9.64
CA ASN A 122 10.67 2.88 9.26
C ASN A 122 11.04 3.03 7.78
N SER A 123 11.13 1.92 7.04
CA SER A 123 11.46 1.92 5.61
C SER A 123 10.93 0.66 4.91
N PRO A 124 10.70 0.71 3.58
CA PRO A 124 10.42 -0.49 2.78
C PRO A 124 11.57 -1.52 2.82
N VAL A 125 12.81 -1.07 3.04
CA VAL A 125 13.97 -1.96 3.20
C VAL A 125 13.82 -2.86 4.43
N ASN A 126 13.26 -2.35 5.53
CA ASN A 126 13.02 -3.17 6.72
C ASN A 126 11.99 -4.27 6.45
N LEU A 127 10.94 -3.96 5.68
CA LEU A 127 9.95 -4.97 5.26
C LEU A 127 10.61 -6.04 4.39
N ASN A 128 11.41 -5.64 3.41
CA ASN A 128 12.11 -6.58 2.53
C ASN A 128 13.09 -7.47 3.28
N GLN A 129 13.82 -6.94 4.26
CA GLN A 129 14.73 -7.74 5.10
C GLN A 129 14.00 -8.83 5.88
N LEU A 130 12.79 -8.54 6.36
CA LEU A 130 11.98 -9.49 7.13
C LEU A 130 11.21 -10.46 6.21
N LEU A 131 10.71 -9.97 5.09
CA LEU A 131 9.90 -10.69 4.11
C LEU A 131 10.45 -10.40 2.70
N PRO A 132 11.49 -11.13 2.24
CA PRO A 132 12.21 -10.83 0.99
C PRO A 132 11.37 -10.79 -0.29
N LYS A 133 10.18 -11.38 -0.28
CA LYS A 133 9.21 -11.32 -1.38
C LYS A 133 8.66 -9.91 -1.62
N PHE A 134 8.68 -9.03 -0.62
CA PHE A 134 8.03 -7.72 -0.68
C PHE A 134 9.00 -6.55 -0.63
N SER A 135 8.63 -5.45 -1.27
CA SER A 135 9.31 -4.15 -1.23
C SER A 135 10.78 -4.15 -1.68
N GLY A 136 11.22 -5.12 -2.48
CA GLY A 136 12.59 -5.17 -2.99
C GLY A 136 12.97 -3.97 -3.87
N ASN A 137 11.99 -3.40 -4.58
CA ASN A 137 12.15 -2.25 -5.47
C ASN A 137 11.45 -0.99 -4.94
N SER A 138 10.65 -1.09 -3.87
CA SER A 138 10.08 0.07 -3.18
C SER A 138 11.16 1.00 -2.60
N LYS A 139 10.92 2.31 -2.61
CA LYS A 139 11.90 3.33 -2.16
C LYS A 139 11.31 4.34 -1.20
N LEU A 140 12.17 4.88 -0.34
CA LEU A 140 11.87 5.99 0.56
C LEU A 140 12.71 7.21 0.18
N TYR A 141 12.07 8.36 0.03
CA TYR A 141 12.67 9.65 -0.22
C TYR A 141 12.24 10.64 0.86
N GLN A 142 13.17 11.46 1.34
CA GLN A 142 12.92 12.46 2.39
C GLN A 142 13.44 13.83 1.96
N GLY A 143 12.65 14.88 2.19
CA GLY A 143 13.03 16.26 1.90
C GLY A 143 13.02 16.63 0.41
N TYR A 144 12.36 15.84 -0.44
CA TYR A 144 12.26 16.13 -1.87
C TYR A 144 11.01 16.95 -2.20
N ASN A 145 11.15 17.87 -3.16
CA ASN A 145 9.99 18.43 -3.86
C ASN A 145 9.46 17.36 -4.83
N VAL A 146 8.23 16.90 -4.60
CA VAL A 146 7.64 15.77 -5.33
C VAL A 146 6.71 16.25 -6.43
N PHE A 147 5.83 17.21 -6.12
CA PHE A 147 4.75 17.65 -7.00
C PHE A 147 5.05 18.99 -7.65
N GLN A 148 4.41 19.25 -8.80
CA GLN A 148 4.41 20.57 -9.41
C GLN A 148 3.89 21.67 -8.48
N SER A 149 2.76 21.41 -7.82
CA SER A 149 2.27 22.23 -6.70
C SER A 149 1.22 21.47 -5.92
N LEU A 150 1.48 21.25 -4.65
CA LEU A 150 0.54 20.59 -3.75
C LEU A 150 -0.64 21.51 -3.41
N GLU A 151 -0.36 22.79 -3.19
CA GLU A 151 -1.30 23.84 -2.82
C GLU A 151 -2.38 24.05 -3.89
N LEU A 152 -1.97 24.00 -5.16
CA LEU A 152 -2.85 24.11 -6.31
C LEU A 152 -3.43 22.76 -6.77
N LYS A 153 -3.19 21.68 -6.02
CA LYS A 153 -3.61 20.31 -6.35
C LYS A 153 -3.10 19.82 -7.72
N ARG A 154 -1.95 20.32 -8.16
CA ARG A 154 -1.24 19.85 -9.35
C ARG A 154 -0.30 18.72 -8.94
N LEU A 155 -0.89 17.53 -8.82
CA LEU A 155 -0.24 16.34 -8.26
C LEU A 155 0.62 15.56 -9.27
N SER A 156 0.87 16.11 -10.45
CA SER A 156 1.86 15.55 -11.35
C SER A 156 3.26 15.68 -10.76
N LEU A 157 4.10 14.67 -10.99
CA LEU A 157 5.44 14.62 -10.42
C LEU A 157 6.39 15.54 -11.17
N LEU A 158 7.27 16.20 -10.44
CA LEU A 158 8.40 16.93 -11.02
C LEU A 158 9.36 15.94 -11.68
N GLU A 159 9.89 16.27 -12.86
CA GLU A 159 10.87 15.39 -13.54
C GLU A 159 12.11 15.13 -12.68
N SER A 160 12.54 16.15 -11.93
CA SER A 160 13.68 16.09 -11.03
C SER A 160 13.48 15.17 -9.82
N PHE A 161 12.24 14.71 -9.56
CA PHE A 161 11.98 13.78 -8.48
C PHE A 161 12.51 12.38 -8.83
N PRO A 162 13.54 11.86 -8.14
CA PRO A 162 14.16 10.58 -8.49
C PRO A 162 13.21 9.38 -8.37
N GLY A 163 12.13 9.50 -7.58
CA GLY A 163 11.13 8.45 -7.43
C GLY A 163 10.42 8.08 -8.75
N ASN A 164 10.45 8.93 -9.78
CA ASN A 164 9.87 8.65 -11.09
C ASN A 164 10.41 7.36 -11.72
N GLY A 165 11.68 7.01 -11.46
CA GLY A 165 12.36 5.87 -12.08
C GLY A 165 12.03 4.50 -11.49
N HIS A 166 11.16 4.43 -10.47
CA HIS A 166 10.92 3.19 -9.71
C HIS A 166 9.67 2.42 -10.11
N ALA A 167 8.94 2.85 -11.12
CA ALA A 167 7.74 2.14 -11.56
C ALA A 167 8.08 0.88 -12.35
N SER A 168 7.36 -0.21 -12.05
CA SER A 168 7.35 -1.42 -12.88
C SER A 168 6.36 -1.30 -14.04
N LYS A 169 6.53 -2.15 -15.05
CA LYS A 169 5.55 -2.28 -16.12
C LYS A 169 4.25 -2.87 -15.56
N MET A 170 3.14 -2.17 -15.79
CA MET A 170 1.82 -2.64 -15.40
C MET A 170 1.39 -3.87 -16.22
N PRO A 171 0.71 -4.86 -15.62
CA PRO A 171 0.14 -5.98 -16.36
C PRO A 171 -0.80 -5.52 -17.48
N GLU A 172 -0.83 -6.26 -18.59
CA GLU A 172 -1.65 -5.89 -19.76
C GLU A 172 -3.14 -5.87 -19.45
N SER A 173 -3.62 -6.81 -18.64
CA SER A 173 -5.01 -6.88 -18.20
C SER A 173 -5.43 -5.62 -17.43
N ILE A 174 -4.59 -5.15 -16.51
CA ILE A 174 -4.83 -3.92 -15.75
C ILE A 174 -4.73 -2.68 -16.64
N SER A 175 -3.72 -2.62 -17.50
CA SER A 175 -3.52 -1.51 -18.45
C SER A 175 -4.74 -1.32 -19.36
N LYS A 176 -5.35 -2.43 -19.80
CA LYS A 176 -6.56 -2.43 -20.62
C LYS A 176 -7.78 -1.89 -19.87
N ILE A 177 -7.96 -2.27 -18.60
CA ILE A 177 -9.06 -1.77 -17.76
C ILE A 177 -8.92 -0.27 -17.52
N LEU A 178 -7.69 0.22 -17.31
CA LEU A 178 -7.40 1.63 -17.10
C LEU A 178 -7.36 2.45 -18.39
N ASN A 179 -7.68 1.85 -19.55
CA ASN A 179 -7.63 2.49 -20.86
C ASN A 179 -6.29 3.18 -21.16
N ARG A 180 -5.17 2.58 -20.71
CA ARG A 180 -3.85 3.14 -20.93
C ARG A 180 -3.40 3.00 -22.39
N PRO A 181 -2.60 3.94 -22.92
CA PRO A 181 -2.00 3.81 -24.24
C PRO A 181 -1.16 2.53 -24.37
N LYS A 182 -1.17 1.89 -25.56
CA LYS A 182 -0.41 0.65 -25.82
C LYS A 182 1.12 0.78 -25.63
N LYS A 183 1.65 2.00 -25.75
CA LYS A 183 3.07 2.33 -25.55
C LYS A 183 3.19 3.34 -24.41
N ASP A 184 2.73 2.96 -23.23
CA ASP A 184 2.87 3.80 -22.06
C ASP A 184 4.15 3.45 -21.30
N ASN A 185 4.86 4.48 -20.84
CA ASN A 185 6.02 4.30 -20.00
C ASN A 185 5.56 4.05 -18.56
N PRO A 186 6.23 3.16 -17.81
CA PRO A 186 5.99 3.03 -16.38
C PRO A 186 6.13 4.39 -15.67
N TYR A 187 5.19 4.70 -14.78
CA TYR A 187 5.27 5.87 -13.90
C TYR A 187 4.67 5.56 -12.53
N ILE A 188 5.13 6.29 -11.53
CA ILE A 188 4.71 6.17 -10.13
C ILE A 188 3.54 7.10 -9.85
N GLY A 189 2.60 6.63 -9.02
CA GLY A 189 1.43 7.41 -8.64
C GLY A 189 0.40 7.55 -9.76
N ALA A 190 -0.59 8.42 -9.55
CA ALA A 190 -1.75 8.57 -10.42
C ALA A 190 -1.45 9.31 -11.74
N PHE A 191 -0.42 10.15 -11.75
CA PHE A 191 -0.11 11.03 -12.89
C PHE A 191 1.31 10.77 -13.39
N PRO A 192 1.53 10.72 -14.71
CA PRO A 192 2.88 10.69 -15.26
C PRO A 192 3.62 11.99 -14.90
N SER A 193 4.96 11.95 -14.90
CA SER A 193 5.77 13.16 -14.76
C SER A 193 5.49 14.13 -15.90
N VAL A 194 5.42 15.42 -15.58
CA VAL A 194 5.24 16.46 -16.62
C VAL A 194 6.59 16.74 -17.26
N ARG A 195 6.65 16.59 -18.58
CA ARG A 195 7.81 17.01 -19.39
C ARG A 195 7.89 18.52 -19.54
#